data_AF-A0A397U0X2-F1
#
_entry.id   AF-A0A397U0X2-F1
#
_cell.length_a   1.000
_cell.length_b   1.000
_cell.length_c   1.000
_cell.angle_alpha   90.00
_cell.angle_beta   90.00
_cell.angle_gamma   90.00
#
_symmetry.space_group_name_H-M   'P 1'
#
loop_
_entity.id
_entity.type
_entity.pdbx_description
1 polymer ?
#
loop_
_entity_poly.entity_id
_entity_poly.type
_entity_poly.pdbx_seq_one_letter_code
_entity_poly.pdbx_strand_id
1 'polypeptide(L)'
;MVEIKNNDINLQRCLDSIKIMIDNMGDLIGRNEAVHSRYIDTILQNSLHIAKQITKKQISLEPEFEIIGVEASDDVDYAFRMGKINSDSEEFVCITEAKRFTEEIGIIQNIVQLGSAFYSNKKQKNKDTDENFKDYYDYLYGIFTTANEWYFIMYTPKKIYLSEKYLIDITLQALNDDTKLRNEVKNVMKIIAGLLKDRVKVDDFFTNKESRVKNILSRKV
;
A
#
# COMPACT_ATOMS: atom_id res chain seq x y z
N MET A 1 14.47 7.34 -2.63
CA MET A 1 13.04 7.72 -2.74
C MET A 1 12.60 7.55 -4.19
N VAL A 2 11.33 7.25 -4.48
CA VAL A 2 10.80 7.30 -5.86
C VAL A 2 10.59 8.76 -6.25
N GLU A 3 11.05 9.14 -7.44
CA GLU A 3 10.85 10.48 -7.97
C GLU A 3 9.69 10.44 -8.98
N ILE A 4 8.66 11.25 -8.73
CA ILE A 4 7.54 11.49 -9.64
C ILE A 4 7.66 12.94 -10.07
N LYS A 5 7.85 13.17 -11.37
CA LYS A 5 7.94 14.51 -11.97
C LYS A 5 6.56 15.16 -11.98
N ASN A 6 6.51 16.50 -11.99
CA ASN A 6 5.23 17.22 -12.02
C ASN A 6 4.42 16.96 -13.29
N ASN A 7 5.09 16.61 -14.40
CA ASN A 7 4.49 16.23 -15.67
C ASN A 7 4.38 14.71 -15.88
N ASP A 8 4.48 13.91 -14.81
CA ASP A 8 4.27 12.47 -14.90
C ASP A 8 2.84 12.14 -15.36
N ILE A 9 2.71 11.28 -16.37
CA ILE A 9 1.43 10.97 -17.00
C ILE A 9 0.45 10.27 -16.05
N ASN A 10 0.94 9.44 -15.12
CA ASN A 10 0.08 8.71 -14.18
C ASN A 10 -0.35 9.61 -13.02
N LEU A 11 0.53 10.51 -12.58
CA LEU A 11 0.13 11.58 -11.66
C LEU A 11 -0.96 12.45 -12.28
N GLN A 12 -0.79 12.86 -13.54
CA GLN A 12 -1.77 13.70 -14.23
C GLN A 12 -3.11 12.97 -14.41
N ARG A 13 -3.09 11.70 -14.82
CA ARG A 13 -4.31 10.85 -14.91
C ARG A 13 -5.01 10.73 -13.56
N CYS A 14 -4.26 10.47 -12.49
CA CYS A 14 -4.80 10.38 -11.14
C CYS A 14 -5.52 11.68 -10.76
N LEU A 15 -4.88 12.83 -10.98
CA LEU A 15 -5.45 14.14 -10.65
C LEU A 15 -6.68 14.47 -11.48
N ASP A 16 -6.67 14.16 -12.78
CA ASP A 16 -7.82 14.41 -13.64
C ASP A 16 -9.02 13.55 -13.24
N SER A 17 -8.79 12.27 -12.90
CA SER A 17 -9.84 11.41 -12.34
C SER A 17 -10.37 11.92 -10.99
N ILE A 18 -9.49 12.35 -10.08
CA ILE A 18 -9.90 12.92 -8.79
C ILE A 18 -10.75 14.18 -9.00
N LYS A 19 -10.34 15.11 -9.88
CA LYS A 19 -11.10 16.34 -10.17
C LYS A 19 -12.46 16.03 -10.79
N ILE A 20 -12.54 15.08 -11.73
CA ILE A 20 -13.83 14.63 -12.29
C ILE A 20 -14.74 14.09 -11.18
N MET A 21 -14.20 13.33 -10.22
CA MET A 21 -15.00 12.83 -9.09
C MET A 21 -15.43 13.95 -8.15
N ILE A 22 -14.56 14.93 -7.85
CA ILE A 22 -14.92 16.10 -7.04
C ILE A 22 -16.05 16.89 -7.71
N ASP A 23 -15.96 17.13 -9.02
CA ASP A 23 -16.98 17.86 -9.79
C ASP A 23 -18.34 17.13 -9.79
N ASN A 24 -18.34 15.81 -9.94
CA ASN A 24 -19.56 15.02 -10.03
C ASN A 24 -20.16 14.60 -8.67
N MET A 25 -19.34 14.46 -7.64
CA MET A 25 -19.74 13.89 -6.34
C MET A 25 -19.64 14.88 -5.18
N GLY A 26 -19.00 16.03 -5.38
CA GLY A 26 -18.73 17.03 -4.35
C GLY A 26 -17.59 16.62 -3.40
N ASP A 27 -17.48 17.40 -2.31
CA ASP A 27 -16.52 17.17 -1.23
C ASP A 27 -16.65 15.77 -0.63
N LEU A 28 -15.53 15.26 -0.08
CA LEU A 28 -15.55 13.96 0.59
C LEU A 28 -16.21 13.99 1.97
N ILE A 29 -16.28 15.17 2.60
CA ILE A 29 -16.85 15.35 3.94
C ILE A 29 -18.30 14.86 3.96
N GLY A 30 -18.59 13.93 4.87
CA GLY A 30 -19.94 13.38 5.05
C GLY A 30 -20.38 12.36 3.99
N ARG A 31 -19.54 12.02 2.99
CA ARG A 31 -19.85 10.98 1.98
C ARG A 31 -19.71 9.58 2.57
N ASN A 32 -20.35 8.59 1.93
CA ASN A 32 -20.30 7.20 2.39
C ASN A 32 -19.00 6.50 1.95
N GLU A 33 -18.72 5.34 2.53
CA GLU A 33 -17.51 4.55 2.28
C GLU A 33 -17.28 4.24 0.79
N ALA A 34 -18.34 3.89 0.06
CA ALA A 34 -18.26 3.63 -1.38
C ALA A 34 -17.70 4.81 -2.20
N VAL A 35 -17.93 6.06 -1.78
CA VAL A 35 -17.32 7.23 -2.42
C VAL A 35 -15.85 7.33 -2.06
N HIS A 36 -15.47 7.12 -0.80
CA HIS A 36 -14.06 7.12 -0.37
C HIS A 36 -13.23 6.07 -1.11
N SER A 37 -13.75 4.85 -1.27
CA SER A 37 -13.10 3.76 -1.98
C SER A 37 -12.76 4.12 -3.44
N ARG A 38 -13.56 4.96 -4.11
CA ARG A 38 -13.25 5.41 -5.49
C ARG A 38 -12.00 6.29 -5.55
N TYR A 39 -11.83 7.20 -4.60
CA TYR A 39 -10.63 8.03 -4.50
C TYR A 39 -9.40 7.19 -4.15
N ILE A 40 -9.56 6.26 -3.21
CA ILE A 40 -8.51 5.33 -2.79
C ILE A 40 -8.06 4.48 -3.97
N ASP A 41 -8.99 3.78 -4.64
CA ASP A 41 -8.69 2.95 -5.81
C ASP A 41 -7.96 3.76 -6.90
N THR A 42 -8.42 4.97 -7.21
CA THR A 42 -7.77 5.85 -8.18
C THR A 42 -6.30 6.13 -7.84
N ILE A 43 -5.99 6.37 -6.56
CA ILE A 43 -4.62 6.63 -6.09
C ILE A 43 -3.79 5.34 -6.09
N LEU A 44 -4.34 4.22 -5.61
CA LEU A 44 -3.67 2.93 -5.57
C LEU A 44 -3.31 2.43 -6.99
N GLN A 45 -4.25 2.49 -7.93
CA GLN A 45 -4.07 2.04 -9.32
C GLN A 45 -2.99 2.85 -10.06
N ASN A 46 -3.02 4.18 -9.94
CA ASN A 46 -2.01 5.02 -10.59
C ASN A 46 -0.63 4.86 -9.92
N SER A 47 -0.59 4.67 -8.61
CA SER A 47 0.66 4.35 -7.88
C SER A 47 1.24 3.01 -8.32
N LEU A 48 0.39 1.99 -8.52
CA LEU A 48 0.79 0.70 -9.06
C LEU A 48 1.38 0.83 -10.46
N HIS A 49 0.76 1.65 -11.32
CA HIS A 49 1.26 1.86 -12.68
C HIS A 49 2.67 2.46 -12.67
N ILE A 50 2.91 3.45 -11.80
CA ILE A 50 4.26 4.02 -11.59
C ILE A 50 5.22 2.95 -11.06
N ALA A 51 4.81 2.16 -10.06
CA ALA A 51 5.64 1.08 -9.51
C ALA A 51 6.04 0.08 -10.59
N LYS A 52 5.09 -0.42 -11.40
CA LYS A 52 5.33 -1.31 -12.55
C LYS A 52 6.29 -0.70 -13.57
N GLN A 53 6.13 0.57 -13.89
CA GLN A 53 7.02 1.26 -14.82
C GLN A 53 8.46 1.33 -14.30
N ILE A 54 8.65 1.52 -13.00
CA ILE A 54 9.98 1.62 -12.37
C ILE A 54 10.62 0.25 -12.16
N THR A 55 9.84 -0.74 -11.72
CA THR A 55 10.37 -2.06 -11.34
C THR A 55 10.44 -3.03 -12.51
N LYS A 56 9.61 -2.83 -13.55
CA LYS A 56 9.40 -3.78 -14.66
C LYS A 56 8.95 -5.16 -14.17
N LYS A 57 8.21 -5.21 -13.06
CA LYS A 57 7.77 -6.45 -12.39
C LYS A 57 6.25 -6.53 -12.35
N GLN A 58 5.76 -7.75 -12.33
CA GLN A 58 4.33 -8.04 -12.27
C GLN A 58 3.85 -7.93 -10.83
N ILE A 59 3.12 -6.86 -10.56
CA ILE A 59 2.44 -6.62 -9.28
C ILE A 59 0.95 -6.48 -9.61
N SER A 60 0.07 -7.20 -8.94
CA SER A 60 -1.37 -7.02 -9.04
C SER A 60 -1.90 -6.18 -7.89
N LEU A 61 -3.10 -5.63 -8.07
CA LEU A 61 -3.89 -4.97 -7.03
C LEU A 61 -5.25 -5.66 -7.06
N GLU A 62 -5.55 -6.37 -6.00
CA GLU A 62 -6.76 -7.17 -5.84
C GLU A 62 -7.68 -6.47 -4.83
N PRO A 63 -8.84 -5.94 -5.26
CA PRO A 63 -9.86 -5.42 -4.33
C PRO A 63 -10.60 -6.56 -3.63
N GLU A 64 -11.11 -6.33 -2.41
CA GLU A 64 -11.92 -7.28 -1.62
C GLU A 64 -11.28 -8.67 -1.54
N PHE A 65 -10.06 -8.73 -1.01
CA PHE A 65 -9.25 -9.96 -1.03
C PHE A 65 -9.32 -10.70 0.31
N GLU A 66 -9.80 -11.94 0.28
CA GLU A 66 -9.85 -12.80 1.48
C GLU A 66 -8.45 -13.21 1.93
N ILE A 67 -8.09 -12.86 3.16
CA ILE A 67 -6.86 -13.36 3.78
C ILE A 67 -7.20 -14.53 4.71
N ILE A 68 -6.92 -15.74 4.25
CA ILE A 68 -7.06 -16.94 5.08
C ILE A 68 -5.85 -17.08 6.01
N GLY A 69 -5.93 -16.47 7.19
CA GLY A 69 -4.89 -16.50 8.22
C GLY A 69 -5.25 -17.32 9.47
N VAL A 70 -4.33 -17.33 10.43
CA VAL A 70 -4.53 -18.01 11.73
C VAL A 70 -5.28 -17.12 12.72
N GLU A 71 -5.10 -15.80 12.61
CA GLU A 71 -5.60 -14.81 13.58
C GLU A 71 -6.85 -14.08 13.09
N ALA A 72 -6.99 -13.91 11.78
CA ALA A 72 -8.19 -13.37 11.13
C ALA A 72 -8.38 -14.02 9.76
N SER A 73 -9.63 -14.41 9.48
CA SER A 73 -10.16 -14.63 8.15
C SER A 73 -11.13 -13.49 7.88
N ASP A 74 -10.63 -12.44 7.24
CA ASP A 74 -11.41 -11.27 6.88
C ASP A 74 -10.89 -10.70 5.56
N ASP A 75 -11.77 -10.05 4.82
CA ASP A 75 -11.44 -9.46 3.55
C ASP A 75 -10.70 -8.14 3.79
N VAL A 76 -9.56 -7.97 3.13
CA VAL A 76 -8.93 -6.64 3.05
C VAL A 76 -9.52 -5.88 1.87
N ASP A 77 -9.70 -4.57 2.03
CA ASP A 77 -10.24 -3.73 0.97
C ASP A 77 -9.39 -3.79 -0.30
N TYR A 78 -8.06 -3.80 -0.13
CA TYR A 78 -7.13 -3.98 -1.24
C TYR A 78 -5.86 -4.73 -0.86
N ALA A 79 -5.39 -5.62 -1.73
CA ALA A 79 -4.12 -6.31 -1.62
C ALA A 79 -3.22 -6.06 -2.84
N PHE A 80 -2.02 -5.55 -2.61
CA PHE A 80 -0.95 -5.62 -3.60
C PHE A 80 -0.24 -6.95 -3.50
N ARG A 81 -0.18 -7.69 -4.60
CA ARG A 81 0.48 -8.99 -4.68
C ARG A 81 1.54 -9.00 -5.77
N MET A 82 2.61 -9.74 -5.56
CA MET A 82 3.71 -9.86 -6.52
C MET A 82 3.86 -11.30 -6.97
N GLY A 83 3.82 -11.52 -8.28
CA GLY A 83 4.13 -12.81 -8.88
C GLY A 83 5.62 -13.13 -8.78
N LYS A 84 5.94 -14.39 -8.49
CA LYS A 84 7.32 -14.87 -8.52
C LYS A 84 7.71 -15.26 -9.95
N ILE A 85 8.96 -14.98 -10.33
CA ILE A 85 9.45 -15.21 -11.71
C ILE A 85 9.40 -16.69 -12.10
N ASN A 86 9.55 -17.60 -11.12
CA ASN A 86 9.66 -19.04 -11.33
C ASN A 86 8.58 -19.84 -10.59
N SER A 87 7.46 -19.21 -10.23
CA SER A 87 6.36 -19.90 -9.56
C SER A 87 5.04 -19.20 -9.87
N ASP A 88 3.98 -20.00 -10.01
CA ASP A 88 2.60 -19.49 -10.12
C ASP A 88 2.09 -18.92 -8.77
N SER A 89 2.92 -18.92 -7.73
CA SER A 89 2.65 -18.29 -6.45
C SER A 89 2.77 -16.76 -6.52
N GLU A 90 1.82 -16.07 -5.89
CA GLU A 90 1.92 -14.64 -5.62
C GLU A 90 2.01 -14.37 -4.12
N GLU A 91 2.97 -13.55 -3.70
CA GLU A 91 3.10 -13.15 -2.30
C GLU A 91 2.43 -11.79 -2.04
N PHE A 92 1.87 -11.64 -0.83
CA PHE A 92 1.44 -10.33 -0.35
C PHE A 92 2.64 -9.40 -0.23
N VAL A 93 2.47 -8.17 -0.72
CA VAL A 93 3.46 -7.10 -0.64
C VAL A 93 2.96 -6.03 0.31
N CYS A 94 1.71 -5.62 0.09
CA CYS A 94 1.06 -4.60 0.87
C CYS A 94 -0.44 -4.88 0.95
N ILE A 95 -1.07 -4.63 2.10
CA ILE A 95 -2.53 -4.67 2.23
C ILE A 95 -3.05 -3.30 2.67
N THR A 96 -4.26 -2.96 2.25
CA THR A 96 -4.89 -1.68 2.52
C THR A 96 -6.20 -1.92 3.24
N GLU A 97 -6.39 -1.25 4.37
CA GLU A 97 -7.68 -1.11 5.04
C GLU A 97 -8.19 0.31 4.80
N ALA A 98 -9.36 0.42 4.19
CA ALA A 98 -10.08 1.63 3.95
C ALA A 98 -11.21 1.76 4.97
N LYS A 99 -11.34 2.93 5.59
CA LYS A 99 -12.48 3.24 6.47
C LYS A 99 -12.98 4.65 6.21
N ARG A 100 -14.25 4.89 6.56
CA ARG A 100 -14.83 6.25 6.53
C ARG A 100 -14.50 7.06 7.79
N PHE A 101 -14.51 6.41 8.95
CA PHE A 101 -14.24 6.99 10.28
C PHE A 101 -13.60 5.89 11.15
N THR A 102 -12.98 6.25 12.28
CA THR A 102 -12.24 5.37 13.22
C THR A 102 -10.81 4.99 12.81
N GLU A 103 -9.93 6.00 12.77
CA GLU A 103 -8.50 5.82 12.43
C GLU A 103 -7.81 4.72 13.26
N GLU A 104 -7.96 4.76 14.58
CA GLU A 104 -7.29 3.84 15.51
C GLU A 104 -7.74 2.38 15.31
N ILE A 105 -9.06 2.16 15.16
CA ILE A 105 -9.63 0.83 14.95
C ILE A 105 -9.17 0.26 13.61
N GLY A 106 -9.22 1.08 12.54
CA GLY A 106 -8.78 0.65 11.22
C GLY A 106 -7.29 0.34 11.15
N ILE A 107 -6.43 1.11 11.83
CA ILE A 107 -4.99 0.81 11.94
C ILE A 107 -4.76 -0.52 12.66
N ILE A 108 -5.44 -0.75 13.80
CA ILE A 108 -5.31 -2.00 14.55
C ILE A 108 -5.78 -3.20 13.72
N GLN A 109 -6.91 -3.07 13.02
CA GLN A 109 -7.43 -4.10 12.13
C GLN A 109 -6.42 -4.43 11.01
N ASN A 110 -5.85 -3.39 10.37
CA ASN A 110 -4.84 -3.58 9.33
C ASN A 110 -3.59 -4.31 9.86
N ILE A 111 -3.16 -4.02 11.10
CA ILE A 111 -2.05 -4.73 11.76
C ILE A 111 -2.36 -6.21 11.97
N VAL A 112 -3.58 -6.56 12.41
CA VAL A 112 -3.99 -7.96 12.61
C VAL A 112 -4.00 -8.70 11.27
N GLN A 113 -4.58 -8.10 10.23
CA GLN A 113 -4.60 -8.68 8.89
C GLN A 113 -3.17 -8.83 8.30
N LEU A 114 -2.23 -7.93 8.62
CA LEU A 114 -0.82 -8.07 8.23
C LEU A 114 -0.18 -9.32 8.86
N GLY A 115 -0.56 -9.68 10.10
CA GLY A 115 -0.15 -10.91 10.75
C GLY A 115 -0.62 -12.15 9.97
N SER A 116 -1.89 -12.17 9.59
CA SER A 116 -2.47 -13.21 8.72
C SER A 116 -1.77 -13.29 7.36
N ALA A 117 -1.56 -12.16 6.67
CA ALA A 117 -0.87 -12.10 5.38
C ALA A 117 0.57 -12.62 5.46
N PHE A 118 1.29 -12.28 6.54
CA PHE A 118 2.65 -12.76 6.79
C PHE A 118 2.67 -14.29 6.92
N TYR A 119 1.72 -14.87 7.66
CA TYR A 119 1.63 -16.32 7.79
C TYR A 119 1.28 -17.00 6.46
N SER A 120 0.40 -16.41 5.66
CA SER A 120 0.06 -16.91 4.32
C SER A 120 1.28 -16.94 3.41
N ASN A 121 2.07 -15.86 3.37
CA ASN A 121 3.34 -15.83 2.64
C ASN A 121 4.31 -16.91 3.14
N LYS A 122 4.44 -17.05 4.47
CA LYS A 122 5.28 -18.07 5.10
C LYS A 122 4.88 -19.48 4.66
N LYS A 123 3.58 -19.80 4.73
CA LYS A 123 3.04 -21.10 4.34
C LYS A 123 3.25 -21.38 2.85
N GLN A 124 3.12 -20.38 2.00
CA GLN A 124 3.37 -20.54 0.57
C GLN A 124 4.84 -20.79 0.28
N LYS A 125 5.75 -20.08 0.95
CA LYS A 125 7.20 -20.29 0.80
C LYS A 125 7.66 -21.70 1.23
N ASN A 126 7.00 -22.29 2.23
CA ASN A 126 7.23 -23.69 2.61
C ASN A 126 6.92 -24.69 1.50
N LYS A 127 5.99 -24.37 0.59
CA LYS A 127 5.67 -25.24 -0.55
C LYS A 127 6.71 -25.12 -1.67
N ASP A 128 7.37 -23.97 -1.76
CA ASP A 128 8.25 -23.62 -2.87
C ASP A 128 9.75 -23.92 -2.58
N THR A 129 10.15 -24.12 -1.31
CA THR A 129 11.58 -24.20 -0.92
C THR A 129 11.85 -25.20 0.22
N ASP A 130 13.06 -25.79 0.23
CA ASP A 130 13.62 -26.63 1.31
C ASP A 130 14.35 -25.82 2.41
N GLU A 131 14.14 -24.50 2.50
CA GLU A 131 14.84 -23.64 3.47
C GLU A 131 14.42 -23.92 4.93
N ASN A 132 15.37 -23.77 5.86
CA ASN A 132 15.17 -24.11 7.27
C ASN A 132 14.22 -23.10 7.96
N PHE A 133 13.00 -23.56 8.27
CA PHE A 133 11.87 -22.73 8.74
C PHE A 133 12.12 -21.92 10.02
N LYS A 134 13.11 -22.32 10.83
CA LYS A 134 13.49 -21.61 12.06
C LYS A 134 14.00 -20.19 11.80
N ASP A 135 14.56 -19.95 10.62
CA ASP A 135 15.18 -18.67 10.26
C ASP A 135 14.30 -17.82 9.33
N TYR A 136 13.02 -18.18 9.16
CA TYR A 136 12.11 -17.43 8.29
C TYR A 136 12.00 -15.97 8.72
N TYR A 137 12.31 -15.08 7.78
CA TYR A 137 12.20 -13.64 7.96
C TYR A 137 11.51 -13.01 6.75
N ASP A 138 10.49 -12.19 7.02
CA ASP A 138 9.84 -11.37 6.02
C ASP A 138 9.33 -10.08 6.66
N TYR A 139 8.91 -9.14 5.81
CA TYR A 139 8.23 -7.93 6.23
C TYR A 139 7.17 -7.57 5.19
N LEU A 140 6.09 -6.95 5.66
CA LEU A 140 4.97 -6.51 4.83
C LEU A 140 4.71 -5.04 5.04
N TYR A 141 4.10 -4.41 4.04
CA TYR A 141 3.59 -3.06 4.18
C TYR A 141 2.09 -3.07 4.42
N GLY A 142 1.60 -2.12 5.21
CA GLY A 142 0.18 -1.85 5.39
C GLY A 142 -0.13 -0.41 5.00
N ILE A 143 -1.35 -0.18 4.53
CA ILE A 143 -1.91 1.16 4.33
C ILE A 143 -3.22 1.19 5.10
N PHE A 144 -3.37 2.19 5.95
CA PHE A 144 -4.69 2.56 6.46
C PHE A 144 -5.07 3.91 5.87
N THR A 145 -6.30 4.05 5.37
CA THR A 145 -6.73 5.31 4.77
C THR A 145 -8.22 5.60 4.87
N THR A 146 -8.53 6.90 4.97
CA THR A 146 -9.87 7.47 4.79
C THR A 146 -10.02 8.22 3.47
N ALA A 147 -9.11 8.00 2.52
CA ALA A 147 -8.86 8.81 1.31
C ALA A 147 -8.33 10.23 1.58
N ASN A 148 -8.80 10.91 2.62
CA ASN A 148 -8.21 12.18 3.08
C ASN A 148 -6.95 11.97 3.91
N GLU A 149 -6.89 10.88 4.66
CA GLU A 149 -5.78 10.58 5.57
C GLU A 149 -5.15 9.25 5.19
N TRP A 150 -3.83 9.21 5.22
CA TRP A 150 -3.04 8.06 4.80
C TRP A 150 -1.95 7.76 5.83
N TYR A 151 -1.98 6.54 6.32
CA TYR A 151 -1.00 5.99 7.25
C TYR A 151 -0.32 4.78 6.61
N PHE A 152 0.99 4.71 6.78
CA PHE A 152 1.80 3.63 6.22
C PHE A 152 2.41 2.82 7.35
N ILE A 153 2.30 1.50 7.23
CA ILE A 153 2.74 0.53 8.22
C ILE A 153 3.86 -0.31 7.60
N MET A 154 4.94 -0.55 8.35
CA MET A 154 5.88 -1.63 8.06
C MET A 154 5.76 -2.66 9.17
N TYR A 155 5.29 -3.85 8.80
CA TYR A 155 5.05 -4.96 9.70
C TYR A 155 6.20 -5.96 9.65
N THR A 156 6.70 -6.33 10.83
CA THR A 156 7.50 -7.53 11.06
C THR A 156 6.94 -8.23 12.30
N PRO A 157 7.12 -9.55 12.46
CA PRO A 157 6.65 -10.26 13.66
C PRO A 157 7.24 -9.73 14.97
N LYS A 158 8.37 -9.02 14.91
CA LYS A 158 9.07 -8.49 16.09
C LYS A 158 8.70 -7.04 16.40
N LYS A 159 8.37 -6.25 15.37
CA LYS A 159 8.21 -4.80 15.46
C LYS A 159 7.28 -4.29 14.36
N ILE A 160 6.45 -3.33 14.73
CA ILE A 160 5.55 -2.59 13.84
C ILE A 160 6.03 -1.15 13.82
N TYR A 161 6.10 -0.57 12.62
CA TYR A 161 6.42 0.84 12.43
C TYR A 161 5.24 1.52 11.75
N LEU A 162 4.77 2.61 12.34
CA LEU A 162 3.70 3.44 11.81
C LEU A 162 4.29 4.78 11.39
N SER A 163 3.90 5.29 10.23
CA SER A 163 4.28 6.62 9.78
C SER A 163 3.49 7.71 10.49
N GLU A 164 3.94 8.96 10.36
CA GLU A 164 3.06 10.11 10.56
C GLU A 164 1.92 10.09 9.52
N LYS A 165 0.87 10.88 9.80
CA LYS A 165 -0.28 11.05 8.90
C LYS A 165 0.10 11.86 7.67
N TYR A 166 -0.29 11.38 6.49
CA TYR A 166 -0.27 12.14 5.24
C TYR A 166 -1.69 12.55 4.86
N LEU A 167 -1.86 13.82 4.47
CA LEU A 167 -3.16 14.38 4.13
C LEU A 167 -3.30 14.56 2.61
N ILE A 168 -4.51 14.35 2.13
CA ILE A 168 -5.00 14.76 0.80
C ILE A 168 -6.30 15.53 1.01
N ASP A 169 -6.31 16.80 0.66
CA ASP A 169 -7.45 17.69 0.81
C ASP A 169 -8.37 17.61 -0.42
N ILE A 170 -9.32 16.67 -0.38
CA ILE A 170 -10.27 16.40 -1.46
C ILE A 170 -11.51 17.30 -1.27
N THR A 171 -11.44 18.51 -1.81
CA THR A 171 -12.49 19.53 -1.74
C THR A 171 -12.77 20.19 -3.10
N LEU A 172 -13.94 20.79 -3.25
CA LEU A 172 -14.38 21.59 -4.40
C LEU A 172 -13.41 22.74 -4.72
N GLN A 173 -12.67 23.24 -3.72
CA GLN A 173 -11.65 24.28 -3.93
C GLN A 173 -10.54 23.82 -4.88
N ALA A 174 -10.23 22.51 -4.90
CA ALA A 174 -9.22 21.94 -5.78
C ALA A 174 -9.59 22.01 -7.27
N LEU A 175 -10.85 22.29 -7.62
CA LEU A 175 -11.27 22.55 -9.00
C LEU A 175 -10.79 23.92 -9.51
N ASN A 176 -10.63 24.89 -8.60
CA ASN A 176 -10.15 26.23 -8.94
C ASN A 176 -8.62 26.32 -8.90
N ASP A 177 -8.00 25.68 -7.90
CA ASP A 177 -6.54 25.58 -7.76
C ASP A 177 -6.15 24.18 -7.26
N ASP A 178 -5.61 23.36 -8.17
CA ASP A 178 -5.20 21.99 -7.86
C ASP A 178 -3.78 21.88 -7.27
N THR A 179 -3.09 23.00 -7.00
CA THR A 179 -1.68 22.99 -6.58
C THR A 179 -1.45 22.20 -5.30
N LYS A 180 -2.30 22.39 -4.29
CA LYS A 180 -2.23 21.68 -3.01
C LYS A 180 -2.53 20.18 -3.21
N LEU A 181 -3.67 19.87 -3.83
CA LEU A 181 -4.09 18.51 -4.16
C LEU A 181 -3.01 17.74 -4.93
N ARG A 182 -2.43 18.37 -5.95
CA ARG A 182 -1.33 17.81 -6.75
C ARG A 182 -0.14 17.41 -5.91
N ASN A 183 0.28 18.25 -4.96
CA ASN A 183 1.44 17.96 -4.13
C ASN A 183 1.15 16.84 -3.13
N GLU A 184 -0.03 16.83 -2.54
CA GLU A 184 -0.48 15.83 -1.57
C GLU A 184 -0.63 14.44 -2.22
N VAL A 185 -1.37 14.36 -3.34
CA VAL A 185 -1.53 13.13 -4.14
C VAL A 185 -0.15 12.64 -4.60
N LYS A 186 0.70 13.52 -5.14
CA LYS A 186 2.07 13.15 -5.56
C LYS A 186 2.88 12.57 -4.41
N ASN A 187 2.77 13.11 -3.20
CA ASN A 187 3.51 12.62 -2.04
C ASN A 187 3.04 11.22 -1.62
N VAL A 188 1.73 11.00 -1.53
CA VAL A 188 1.15 9.67 -1.23
C VAL A 188 1.53 8.65 -2.31
N MET A 189 1.39 9.00 -3.60
CA MET A 189 1.78 8.13 -4.71
C MET A 189 3.28 7.78 -4.70
N LYS A 190 4.15 8.74 -4.33
CA LYS A 190 5.60 8.49 -4.18
C LYS A 190 5.88 7.45 -3.09
N ILE A 191 5.15 7.49 -1.98
CA ILE A 191 5.32 6.54 -0.87
C ILE A 191 4.84 5.15 -1.30
N ILE A 192 3.65 5.05 -1.90
CA ILE A 192 3.10 3.77 -2.38
C ILE A 192 3.99 3.17 -3.48
N ALA A 193 4.41 3.94 -4.47
CA ALA A 193 5.35 3.44 -5.47
C ALA A 193 6.70 3.06 -4.84
N GLY A 194 7.11 3.78 -3.79
CA GLY A 194 8.32 3.54 -3.02
C GLY A 194 8.30 2.21 -2.27
N LEU A 195 7.24 1.92 -1.52
CA LEU A 195 7.09 0.67 -0.76
C LEU A 195 6.99 -0.55 -1.69
N LEU A 196 6.26 -0.41 -2.82
CA LEU A 196 6.14 -1.48 -3.81
C LEU A 196 7.49 -1.76 -4.47
N LYS A 197 8.21 -0.70 -4.88
CA LYS A 197 9.57 -0.81 -5.41
C LYS A 197 10.52 -1.45 -4.40
N ASP A 198 10.37 -1.13 -3.12
CA ASP A 198 11.21 -1.66 -2.06
C ASP A 198 11.10 -3.19 -1.99
N ARG A 199 9.87 -3.69 -1.83
CA ARG A 199 9.63 -5.14 -1.73
C ARG A 199 10.07 -5.91 -2.95
N VAL A 200 9.84 -5.35 -4.12
CA VAL A 200 10.15 -6.00 -5.40
C VAL A 200 11.66 -6.08 -5.67
N LYS A 201 12.45 -5.16 -5.13
CA LYS A 201 13.91 -5.11 -5.34
C LYS A 201 14.69 -5.92 -4.34
N VAL A 202 14.12 -6.22 -3.18
CA VAL A 202 14.76 -7.09 -2.20
C VAL A 202 14.58 -8.51 -2.70
N ASP A 203 15.68 -9.21 -2.85
CA ASP A 203 15.64 -10.63 -3.21
C ASP A 203 14.94 -11.45 -2.12
N ASP A 204 14.58 -12.68 -2.48
CA ASP A 204 13.76 -13.51 -1.62
C ASP A 204 14.52 -14.08 -0.41
N PHE A 205 15.84 -13.86 -0.26
CA PHE A 205 16.58 -14.42 0.87
C PHE A 205 16.23 -13.72 2.18
N PHE A 206 16.00 -14.50 3.23
CA PHE A 206 15.64 -14.00 4.56
C PHE A 206 16.66 -13.00 5.11
N THR A 207 17.96 -13.26 4.90
CA THR A 207 19.07 -12.41 5.33
C THR A 207 19.04 -11.03 4.68
N ASN A 208 18.66 -10.95 3.40
CA ASN A 208 18.58 -9.69 2.67
C ASN A 208 17.34 -8.89 3.05
N LYS A 209 16.21 -9.56 3.28
CA LYS A 209 15.01 -8.94 3.87
C LYS A 209 15.29 -8.39 5.28
N GLU A 210 16.00 -9.13 6.12
CA GLU A 210 16.39 -8.68 7.45
C GLU A 210 17.38 -7.50 7.39
N SER A 211 18.39 -7.59 6.53
CA SER A 211 19.35 -6.51 6.28
C SER A 211 18.65 -5.25 5.76
N ARG A 212 17.66 -5.39 4.87
CA ARG A 212 16.86 -4.26 4.39
C ARG A 212 16.17 -3.54 5.54
N VAL A 213 15.47 -4.27 6.42
CA VAL A 213 14.78 -3.69 7.58
C VAL A 213 15.79 -3.01 8.51
N LYS A 214 16.90 -3.67 8.86
CA LYS A 214 17.99 -3.07 9.66
C LYS A 214 18.49 -1.76 9.05
N ASN A 215 18.68 -1.73 7.73
CA ASN A 215 19.12 -0.54 7.01
C ASN A 215 18.09 0.60 7.04
N ILE A 216 16.79 0.30 6.89
CA ILE A 216 15.72 1.33 7.04
C ILE A 216 15.81 1.97 8.43
N LEU A 217 16.00 1.16 9.47
CA LEU A 217 15.99 1.60 10.87
C LEU A 217 17.27 2.31 11.29
N SER A 218 18.41 1.96 10.68
CA SER A 218 19.70 2.61 10.94
C SER A 218 19.78 4.03 10.37
N ARG A 219 18.95 4.34 9.35
CA ARG A 219 18.86 5.66 8.71
C ARG A 219 18.02 6.65 9.52
N LYS A 220 18.07 6.56 10.86
CA LYS A 220 17.41 7.55 11.73
C LYS A 220 17.73 8.95 11.22
N VAL A 221 16.67 9.66 10.83
CA VAL A 221 16.62 11.11 10.73
C VAL A 221 16.87 11.68 12.12
#